data_AF-A0A517NVP0-F1
#
_entry.id   AF-A0A517NVP0-F1
#
_cell.length_a   1.000
_cell.length_b   1.000
_cell.length_c   1.000
_cell.angle_alpha   90.00
_cell.angle_beta   90.00
_cell.angle_gamma   90.00
#
_symmetry.space_group_name_H-M   'P 1'
#
loop_
_entity.id
_entity.type
_entity.pdbx_description
1 polymer ?
#
loop_
_entity_poly.entity_id
_entity_poly.type
_entity_poly.pdbx_seq_one_letter_code
_entity_poly.pdbx_strand_id
1 'polypeptide(L)'
;MFRTVMTLAVLLCAIAGNAQEKLNQSPAVTFGPYEYEAKPDGDQFAKFFPRKAPAVGPLLIRKGDKLAIIGDSITQQLMYSRMIETYLTVCEPELAVTVRQYGWSGEKADGFLRRMDQDCLRFEPTLATLCYGMNDARYRPFDVTNGRWYRDHYTAVVRKLKSANCRVVVGSPGCSGKIATWVKQRSGTLDEHNLNLCALRDIAIDIAQTEGVRFTDHFWPMYQQQVFANQKYSTPEKPYRVAGKDGIHPGWAGHVMMAYGFLHSMGLSGDLGTITISLADSQATAQNGHTVDSFSDGKASITSTRYPFCATGAIDDENAIRSGMTLVPFNQELNQLMLKVTGLQTASAKVIWGDQSQTFSANELTAGINLADRFVVNPFSSAFRSVDEAVAKKQAFETHQIKKVFHGKAGKQDMEKAVKETEAERTPLAAAIAQAFVPVSHVIQVVPVD
;
A
#
# COMPACT_ATOMS: atom_id res chain seq x y z
N MET A 1 23.77 37.98 70.10
CA MET A 1 24.05 38.01 68.65
C MET A 1 24.57 36.64 68.11
N PHE A 2 24.12 35.49 68.66
CA PHE A 2 24.69 34.17 68.34
C PHE A 2 23.64 33.03 68.20
N ARG A 3 22.37 33.36 67.96
CA ARG A 3 21.30 32.35 67.79
C ARG A 3 20.59 32.36 66.44
N THR A 4 20.92 33.29 65.55
CA THR A 4 20.22 33.46 64.26
C THR A 4 21.00 32.90 63.06
N VAL A 5 22.28 32.56 63.23
CA VAL A 5 23.13 32.07 62.12
C VAL A 5 23.09 30.54 61.97
N MET A 6 22.71 29.80 63.01
CA MET A 6 22.74 28.32 62.99
C MET A 6 21.52 27.69 62.31
N THR A 7 20.39 28.40 62.25
CA THR A 7 19.15 27.89 61.62
C THR A 7 19.17 28.02 60.09
N LEU A 8 19.98 28.93 59.54
CA LEU A 8 20.09 29.13 58.08
C LEU A 8 21.03 28.10 57.43
N ALA A 9 22.04 27.61 58.15
CA ALA A 9 22.98 26.61 57.65
C ALA A 9 22.37 25.19 57.54
N VAL A 10 21.47 24.83 58.47
CA VAL A 10 20.79 23.52 58.44
C VAL A 10 19.72 23.46 57.34
N LEU A 11 19.10 24.60 57.02
CA LEU A 11 18.10 24.67 55.95
C LEU A 11 18.73 24.62 54.55
N LEU A 12 19.94 25.15 54.35
CA LEU A 12 20.65 25.04 53.06
C LEU A 12 21.15 23.62 52.76
N CYS A 13 21.61 22.85 53.77
CA CYS A 13 22.05 21.46 53.55
C CYS A 13 20.88 20.51 53.25
N ALA A 14 19.68 20.75 53.79
CA ALA A 14 18.51 19.93 53.52
C ALA A 14 17.92 20.15 52.11
N ILE A 15 18.10 21.34 51.54
CA ILE A 15 17.64 21.66 50.17
C ILE A 15 18.63 21.12 49.13
N ALA A 16 19.94 21.11 49.43
CA ALA A 16 20.97 20.53 48.56
C ALA A 16 20.87 18.99 48.45
N GLY A 17 20.59 18.30 49.57
CA GLY A 17 20.39 16.84 49.56
C GLY A 17 19.19 16.39 48.72
N ASN A 18 18.09 17.16 48.76
CA ASN A 18 16.86 16.86 48.01
C ASN A 18 16.93 17.18 46.50
N ALA A 19 17.82 18.08 46.08
CA ALA A 19 18.03 18.37 44.66
C ALA A 19 18.86 17.28 43.97
N GLN A 20 19.85 16.72 44.68
CA GLN A 20 20.70 15.64 44.16
C GLN A 20 19.94 14.29 44.09
N GLU A 21 19.04 14.00 45.04
CA GLU A 21 18.22 12.78 45.03
C GLU A 21 17.10 12.80 43.98
N LYS A 22 16.58 13.98 43.60
CA LYS A 22 15.56 14.11 42.54
C LYS A 22 16.11 14.08 41.11
N LEU A 23 17.42 14.34 40.92
CA LEU A 23 18.06 14.23 39.60
C LEU A 23 18.17 12.77 39.11
N ASN A 24 18.04 11.79 39.99
CA ASN A 24 18.16 10.35 39.67
C ASN A 24 16.84 9.65 39.29
N GLN A 25 15.74 10.38 39.09
CA GLN A 25 14.43 9.79 38.72
C GLN A 25 13.91 10.19 37.33
N SER A 26 14.64 11.03 36.60
CA SER A 26 14.30 11.28 35.19
C SER A 26 14.58 10.01 34.39
N PRO A 27 13.64 9.57 33.50
CA PRO A 27 13.92 8.50 32.56
C PRO A 27 15.23 8.81 31.84
N ALA A 28 16.14 7.84 31.78
CA ALA A 28 17.40 8.01 31.08
C ALA A 28 17.11 8.46 29.63
N VAL A 29 17.84 9.47 29.15
CA VAL A 29 17.74 9.88 27.76
C VAL A 29 18.33 8.77 26.92
N THR A 30 17.49 8.09 26.14
CA THR A 30 17.94 7.12 25.15
C THR A 30 18.43 7.88 23.92
N PHE A 31 19.75 7.96 23.75
CA PHE A 31 20.33 8.38 22.48
C PHE A 31 20.19 7.23 21.47
N GLY A 32 19.60 7.52 20.31
CA GLY A 32 19.46 6.54 19.24
C GLY A 32 20.40 6.84 18.08
N PRO A 33 20.54 5.90 17.12
CA PRO A 33 21.11 6.24 15.83
C PRO A 33 20.12 7.18 15.11
N TYR A 34 20.58 8.38 14.75
CA TYR A 34 19.81 9.38 14.00
C TYR A 34 19.95 9.12 12.50
N GLU A 35 19.27 8.08 12.02
CA GLU A 35 19.41 7.61 10.63
C GLU A 35 18.46 8.30 9.66
N TYR A 36 18.95 8.54 8.45
CA TYR A 36 18.21 9.10 7.32
C TYR A 36 18.13 8.08 6.19
N GLU A 37 17.13 8.22 5.30
CA GLU A 37 17.16 7.44 4.05
C GLU A 37 18.37 7.80 3.19
N ALA A 38 18.80 6.82 2.40
CA ALA A 38 19.72 7.09 1.31
C ALA A 38 19.07 8.10 0.34
N LYS A 39 19.81 9.16 0.03
CA LYS A 39 19.38 10.17 -0.93
C LYS A 39 19.96 9.85 -2.29
N PRO A 40 19.13 9.83 -3.36
CA PRO A 40 19.67 9.83 -4.70
C PRO A 40 20.41 11.13 -5.01
N ASP A 41 21.28 11.07 -6.00
CA ASP A 41 21.95 12.26 -6.54
C ASP A 41 20.95 13.19 -7.23
N GLY A 42 21.17 14.51 -7.12
CA GLY A 42 20.39 15.54 -7.80
C GLY A 42 19.87 16.65 -6.89
N ASP A 43 19.78 17.87 -7.44
CA ASP A 43 19.37 19.07 -6.71
C ASP A 43 17.93 18.98 -6.15
N GLN A 44 17.07 18.17 -6.79
CA GLN A 44 15.70 17.94 -6.34
C GLN A 44 15.66 17.26 -4.95
N PHE A 45 16.66 16.46 -4.62
CA PHE A 45 16.75 15.73 -3.35
C PHE A 45 17.57 16.46 -2.28
N ALA A 46 18.29 17.53 -2.65
CA ALA A 46 19.24 18.22 -1.78
C ALA A 46 18.62 18.73 -0.47
N LYS A 47 17.38 19.24 -0.55
CA LYS A 47 16.65 19.84 0.58
C LYS A 47 16.01 18.81 1.52
N PHE A 48 15.95 17.54 1.13
CA PHE A 48 15.28 16.50 1.91
C PHE A 48 16.26 15.77 2.82
N PHE A 49 15.79 15.47 4.03
CA PHE A 49 16.48 14.66 5.03
C PHE A 49 15.46 13.74 5.71
N PRO A 50 14.80 12.83 4.95
CA PRO A 50 13.77 11.96 5.48
C PRO A 50 14.37 10.99 6.48
N ARG A 51 13.76 10.86 7.66
CA ARG A 51 14.16 9.86 8.66
C ARG A 51 14.15 8.45 8.06
N LYS A 52 15.05 7.57 8.45
CA LYS A 52 15.01 6.17 8.01
C LYS A 52 13.67 5.51 8.37
N ALA A 53 12.96 4.97 7.38
CA ALA A 53 11.74 4.19 7.58
C ALA A 53 12.06 2.92 8.37
N PRO A 54 11.17 2.50 9.29
CA PRO A 54 11.30 1.18 9.90
C PRO A 54 11.24 0.10 8.82
N ALA A 55 12.07 -0.93 8.96
CA ALA A 55 12.01 -2.10 8.10
C ALA A 55 10.64 -2.78 8.19
N VAL A 56 10.21 -3.39 7.08
CA VAL A 56 9.02 -4.23 7.06
C VAL A 56 9.26 -5.44 7.96
N GLY A 57 8.39 -5.60 8.96
CA GLY A 57 8.37 -6.76 9.84
C GLY A 57 7.68 -7.98 9.21
N PRO A 58 7.50 -9.08 9.96
CA PRO A 58 6.87 -10.32 9.46
C PRO A 58 5.42 -10.11 8.99
N LEU A 59 4.84 -11.12 8.35
CA LEU A 59 3.46 -11.14 7.87
C LEU A 59 2.49 -10.64 8.96
N LEU A 60 1.86 -9.50 8.68
CA LEU A 60 0.94 -8.82 9.58
C LEU A 60 -0.49 -9.30 9.39
N ILE A 61 -0.91 -9.49 8.15
CA ILE A 61 -2.25 -9.90 7.77
C ILE A 61 -2.49 -11.38 8.14
N ARG A 62 -3.72 -11.70 8.56
CA ARG A 62 -4.11 -13.02 9.03
C ARG A 62 -5.31 -13.52 8.25
N LYS A 63 -5.47 -14.85 8.27
CA LYS A 63 -6.64 -15.51 7.68
C LYS A 63 -7.93 -14.97 8.30
N GLY A 64 -8.90 -14.60 7.45
CA GLY A 64 -10.20 -14.09 7.84
C GLY A 64 -10.22 -12.62 8.27
N ASP A 65 -9.14 -11.87 8.02
CA ASP A 65 -9.10 -10.46 8.39
C ASP A 65 -10.19 -9.63 7.69
N LYS A 66 -10.72 -8.66 8.43
CA LYS A 66 -11.61 -7.61 7.94
C LYS A 66 -10.77 -6.34 7.79
N LEU A 67 -10.29 -6.08 6.57
CA LEU A 67 -9.43 -4.96 6.24
C LEU A 67 -10.26 -3.69 5.95
N ALA A 68 -10.05 -2.66 6.77
CA ALA A 68 -10.53 -1.30 6.54
C ALA A 68 -9.48 -0.46 5.81
N ILE A 69 -9.79 0.04 4.61
CA ILE A 69 -8.93 0.96 3.88
C ILE A 69 -9.42 2.39 4.06
N ILE A 70 -8.69 3.20 4.82
CA ILE A 70 -9.16 4.51 5.29
C ILE A 70 -8.24 5.62 4.75
N GLY A 71 -8.84 6.72 4.31
CA GLY A 71 -8.10 7.92 3.92
C GLY A 71 -9.00 8.97 3.29
N ASP A 72 -8.38 9.92 2.59
CA ASP A 72 -9.03 11.13 2.10
C ASP A 72 -9.57 10.99 0.65
N SER A 73 -9.46 12.05 -0.16
CA SER A 73 -9.87 12.05 -1.56
C SER A 73 -9.12 11.03 -2.39
N ILE A 74 -7.85 10.75 -2.08
CA ILE A 74 -7.04 9.80 -2.86
C ILE A 74 -7.61 8.39 -2.67
N THR A 75 -7.98 8.01 -1.44
CA THR A 75 -8.70 6.75 -1.15
C THR A 75 -10.05 6.72 -1.83
N GLN A 76 -10.79 7.84 -1.83
CA GLN A 76 -12.11 7.92 -2.47
C GLN A 76 -12.06 7.76 -4.00
N GLN A 77 -10.87 7.83 -4.64
CA GLN A 77 -10.74 7.49 -6.07
C GLN A 77 -10.94 5.99 -6.34
N LEU A 78 -10.87 5.16 -5.29
CA LEU A 78 -11.06 3.70 -5.33
C LEU A 78 -9.99 2.93 -6.11
N MET A 79 -8.87 3.56 -6.47
CA MET A 79 -7.88 2.94 -7.34
C MET A 79 -6.95 2.00 -6.57
N TYR A 80 -6.14 2.51 -5.62
CA TYR A 80 -5.27 1.65 -4.81
C TYR A 80 -6.07 0.70 -3.90
N SER A 81 -7.24 1.12 -3.40
CA SER A 81 -8.09 0.27 -2.55
C SER A 81 -8.68 -0.91 -3.32
N ARG A 82 -9.07 -0.70 -4.59
CA ARG A 82 -9.46 -1.78 -5.49
C ARG A 82 -8.31 -2.73 -5.75
N MET A 83 -7.12 -2.20 -6.05
CA MET A 83 -5.94 -3.03 -6.29
C MET A 83 -5.59 -3.92 -5.08
N ILE A 84 -5.62 -3.37 -3.86
CA ILE A 84 -5.35 -4.14 -2.64
C ILE A 84 -6.36 -5.29 -2.48
N GLU A 85 -7.66 -5.01 -2.65
CA GLU A 85 -8.69 -6.06 -2.52
C GLU A 85 -8.59 -7.11 -3.62
N THR A 86 -8.42 -6.69 -4.88
CA THR A 86 -8.23 -7.61 -6.00
C THR A 86 -7.01 -8.50 -5.76
N TYR A 87 -5.87 -7.93 -5.34
CA TYR A 87 -4.65 -8.68 -5.02
C TYR A 87 -4.88 -9.71 -3.92
N LEU A 88 -5.43 -9.29 -2.76
CA LEU A 88 -5.68 -10.20 -1.65
C LEU A 88 -6.69 -11.30 -1.99
N THR A 89 -7.60 -11.05 -2.92
CA THR A 89 -8.57 -12.04 -3.39
C THR A 89 -7.93 -13.11 -4.27
N VAL A 90 -7.10 -12.70 -5.25
CA VAL A 90 -6.66 -13.61 -6.31
C VAL A 90 -5.23 -14.12 -6.14
N CYS A 91 -4.35 -13.32 -5.53
CA CYS A 91 -2.95 -13.67 -5.30
C CYS A 91 -2.75 -14.38 -3.95
N GLU A 92 -3.57 -14.06 -2.95
CA GLU A 92 -3.48 -14.59 -1.58
C GLU A 92 -4.80 -15.21 -1.08
N PRO A 93 -5.48 -16.04 -1.90
CA PRO A 93 -6.85 -16.48 -1.63
C PRO A 93 -7.00 -17.24 -0.30
N GLU A 94 -5.97 -17.91 0.19
CA GLU A 94 -5.97 -18.63 1.45
C GLU A 94 -6.14 -17.73 2.68
N LEU A 95 -5.79 -16.43 2.55
CA LEU A 95 -5.99 -15.45 3.61
C LEU A 95 -7.49 -15.15 3.79
N ALA A 96 -8.33 -15.38 2.78
CA ALA A 96 -9.79 -15.17 2.88
C ALA A 96 -10.16 -13.81 3.51
N VAL A 97 -9.43 -12.76 3.13
CA VAL A 97 -9.58 -11.41 3.67
C VAL A 97 -10.82 -10.77 3.05
N THR A 98 -11.59 -10.05 3.87
CA THR A 98 -12.66 -9.18 3.39
C THR A 98 -12.23 -7.74 3.51
N VAL A 99 -12.56 -6.91 2.52
CA VAL A 99 -12.13 -5.51 2.48
C VAL A 99 -13.33 -4.57 2.47
N ARG A 100 -13.20 -3.41 3.11
CA ARG A 100 -14.11 -2.27 2.95
C ARG A 100 -13.29 -0.99 2.87
N GLN A 101 -13.65 -0.10 1.96
CA GLN A 101 -12.99 1.22 1.85
C GLN A 101 -13.82 2.33 2.50
N TYR A 102 -13.13 3.34 3.02
CA TYR A 102 -13.68 4.46 3.78
C TYR A 102 -13.14 5.81 3.30
N GLY A 103 -12.88 5.96 2.00
CA GLY A 103 -12.33 7.19 1.42
C GLY A 103 -13.30 8.37 1.50
N TRP A 104 -12.80 9.56 1.84
CA TRP A 104 -13.59 10.78 1.90
C TRP A 104 -12.84 12.02 1.42
N SER A 105 -13.31 12.64 0.34
CA SER A 105 -12.67 13.81 -0.28
C SER A 105 -12.57 15.01 0.65
N GLY A 106 -11.36 15.60 0.70
CA GLY A 106 -11.04 16.76 1.54
C GLY A 106 -10.94 16.45 3.03
N GLU A 107 -11.04 15.19 3.42
CA GLU A 107 -10.92 14.77 4.81
C GLU A 107 -9.47 14.92 5.32
N LYS A 108 -9.37 15.24 6.60
CA LYS A 108 -8.15 15.22 7.42
C LYS A 108 -8.34 14.18 8.53
N ALA A 109 -7.30 13.83 9.27
CA ALA A 109 -7.38 12.82 10.33
C ALA A 109 -8.52 13.09 11.36
N ASP A 110 -8.77 14.36 11.69
CA ASP A 110 -9.84 14.77 12.62
C ASP A 110 -11.25 14.49 12.09
N GLY A 111 -11.45 14.54 10.78
CA GLY A 111 -12.72 14.22 10.12
C GLY A 111 -13.08 12.75 10.31
N PHE A 112 -12.11 11.87 10.05
CA PHE A 112 -12.32 10.44 10.24
C PHE A 112 -12.57 10.10 11.71
N LEU A 113 -11.79 10.69 12.61
CA LEU A 113 -11.93 10.48 14.06
C LEU A 113 -13.37 10.73 14.55
N ARG A 114 -14.07 11.72 13.98
CA ARG A 114 -15.47 12.04 14.32
C ARG A 114 -16.48 11.03 13.78
N ARG A 115 -16.22 10.40 12.64
CA ARG A 115 -17.18 9.50 11.98
C ARG A 115 -16.87 8.02 12.15
N MET A 116 -15.67 7.66 12.60
CA MET A 116 -15.19 6.27 12.55
C MET A 116 -16.02 5.28 13.36
N ASP A 117 -16.73 5.70 14.42
CA ASP A 117 -17.64 4.79 15.16
C ASP A 117 -18.78 4.31 14.27
N GLN A 118 -19.44 5.26 13.60
CA GLN A 118 -20.62 5.03 12.78
C GLN A 118 -20.26 4.48 11.40
N ASP A 119 -19.11 4.87 10.86
CA ASP A 119 -18.77 4.49 9.50
C ASP A 119 -17.95 3.20 9.47
N CYS A 120 -17.04 2.99 10.42
CA CYS A 120 -15.99 1.97 10.32
C CYS A 120 -16.06 0.93 11.44
N LEU A 121 -15.93 1.33 12.70
CA LEU A 121 -15.80 0.42 13.84
C LEU A 121 -17.03 -0.46 14.04
N ARG A 122 -18.22 0.00 13.64
CA ARG A 122 -19.44 -0.83 13.65
C ARG A 122 -19.35 -2.09 12.79
N PHE A 123 -18.44 -2.12 11.82
CA PHE A 123 -18.20 -3.31 10.99
C PHE A 123 -17.04 -4.16 11.51
N GLU A 124 -16.53 -3.84 12.70
CA GLU A 124 -15.54 -4.60 13.45
C GLU A 124 -14.28 -4.95 12.63
N PRO A 125 -13.56 -3.95 12.07
CA PRO A 125 -12.35 -4.23 11.31
C PRO A 125 -11.27 -4.83 12.22
N THR A 126 -10.54 -5.83 11.72
CA THR A 126 -9.44 -6.49 12.45
C THR A 126 -8.06 -6.01 12.00
N LEU A 127 -8.00 -5.35 10.83
CA LEU A 127 -6.84 -4.68 10.27
C LEU A 127 -7.29 -3.39 9.58
N ALA A 128 -6.52 -2.32 9.71
CA ALA A 128 -6.81 -1.04 9.08
C ALA A 128 -5.56 -0.45 8.43
N THR A 129 -5.71 0.11 7.24
CA THR A 129 -4.73 1.01 6.63
C THR A 129 -5.21 2.45 6.74
N LEU A 130 -4.29 3.36 7.01
CA LEU A 130 -4.56 4.79 7.11
C LEU A 130 -3.70 5.58 6.09
N CYS A 131 -4.30 6.53 5.37
CA CYS A 131 -3.57 7.42 4.45
C CYS A 131 -4.06 8.86 4.61
N TYR A 132 -3.51 9.59 5.58
CA TYR A 132 -3.77 11.02 5.83
C TYR A 132 -2.48 11.83 5.86
N GLY A 133 -2.58 13.14 5.59
CA GLY A 133 -1.44 14.05 5.57
C GLY A 133 -1.53 15.11 4.48
N MET A 134 -2.14 14.80 3.33
CA MET A 134 -2.21 15.74 2.20
C MET A 134 -3.05 16.98 2.55
N ASN A 135 -4.29 16.77 3.01
CA ASN A 135 -5.14 17.87 3.48
C ASN A 135 -4.66 18.42 4.84
N ASP A 136 -4.04 17.59 5.67
CA ASP A 136 -3.51 17.95 6.99
C ASP A 136 -2.30 18.89 6.90
N ALA A 137 -1.53 18.80 5.82
CA ALA A 137 -0.45 19.74 5.49
C ALA A 137 -0.98 21.14 5.15
N ARG A 138 -2.29 21.28 4.86
CA ARG A 138 -2.98 22.54 4.53
C ARG A 138 -2.33 23.31 3.38
N TYR A 139 -1.61 22.61 2.49
CA TYR A 139 -0.99 23.17 1.29
C TYR A 139 -0.08 24.39 1.57
N ARG A 140 0.68 24.34 2.67
CA ARG A 140 1.57 25.43 3.15
C ARG A 140 2.93 24.88 3.61
N PRO A 141 3.94 25.73 3.91
CA PRO A 141 5.18 25.30 4.56
C PRO A 141 4.91 24.64 5.91
N PHE A 142 5.85 23.80 6.35
CA PHE A 142 5.76 23.16 7.66
C PHE A 142 5.80 24.20 8.78
N ASP A 143 4.95 24.00 9.79
CA ASP A 143 5.09 24.64 11.08
C ASP A 143 4.82 23.63 12.19
N VAL A 144 5.52 23.80 13.32
CA VAL A 144 5.47 22.87 14.46
C VAL A 144 4.08 22.74 15.08
N THR A 145 3.26 23.78 15.01
CA THR A 145 1.90 23.77 15.58
C THR A 145 0.99 22.88 14.73
N ASN A 146 1.08 22.97 13.40
CA ASN A 146 0.37 22.05 12.50
C ASN A 146 0.85 20.62 12.63
N GLY A 147 2.18 20.43 12.70
CA GLY A 147 2.77 19.11 12.89
C GLY A 147 2.25 18.43 14.16
N ARG A 148 2.19 19.17 15.28
CA ARG A 148 1.58 18.68 16.54
C ARG A 148 0.10 18.37 16.37
N TRP A 149 -0.67 19.26 15.75
CA TRP A 149 -2.09 19.03 15.47
C TRP A 149 -2.31 17.74 14.68
N TYR A 150 -1.54 17.51 13.61
CA TYR A 150 -1.59 16.28 12.82
C TYR A 150 -1.22 15.06 13.66
N ARG A 151 -0.12 15.14 14.42
CA ARG A 151 0.33 14.06 15.31
C ARG A 151 -0.77 13.62 16.27
N ASP A 152 -1.40 14.58 16.95
CA ASP A 152 -2.40 14.31 17.98
C ASP A 152 -3.65 13.62 17.39
N HIS A 153 -4.18 14.15 16.29
CA HIS A 153 -5.38 13.59 15.66
C HIS A 153 -5.10 12.23 15.01
N TYR A 154 -3.94 12.07 14.36
CA TYR A 154 -3.61 10.81 13.72
C TYR A 154 -3.32 9.72 14.75
N THR A 155 -2.64 10.07 15.85
CA THR A 155 -2.47 9.19 17.03
C THR A 155 -3.81 8.79 17.64
N ALA A 156 -4.76 9.73 17.76
CA ALA A 156 -6.09 9.43 18.30
C ALA A 156 -6.84 8.42 17.44
N VAL A 157 -6.76 8.51 16.11
CA VAL A 157 -7.32 7.52 15.18
C VAL A 157 -6.68 6.14 15.40
N VAL A 158 -5.34 6.07 15.44
CA VAL A 158 -4.60 4.82 15.67
C VAL A 158 -5.00 4.17 17.00
N ARG A 159 -5.02 4.94 18.10
CA ARG A 159 -5.38 4.44 19.42
C ARG A 159 -6.82 3.95 19.49
N LYS A 160 -7.74 4.63 18.80
CA LYS A 160 -9.15 4.25 18.76
C LYS A 160 -9.35 2.94 17.97
N LEU A 161 -8.65 2.75 16.86
CA LEU A 161 -8.62 1.46 16.14
C LEU A 161 -8.05 0.35 17.02
N LYS A 162 -6.91 0.57 17.68
CA LYS A 162 -6.30 -0.42 18.59
C LYS A 162 -7.24 -0.80 19.74
N SER A 163 -7.95 0.18 20.31
CA SER A 163 -8.92 -0.05 21.38
C SER A 163 -10.11 -0.91 20.92
N ALA A 164 -10.39 -0.93 19.61
CA ALA A 164 -11.35 -1.82 18.97
C ALA A 164 -10.72 -3.15 18.49
N ASN A 165 -9.55 -3.54 19.01
CA ASN A 165 -8.78 -4.73 18.63
C ASN A 165 -8.38 -4.79 17.15
N CYS A 166 -8.25 -3.63 16.50
CA CYS A 166 -7.81 -3.51 15.11
C CYS A 166 -6.29 -3.29 15.04
N ARG A 167 -5.57 -4.12 14.28
CA ARG A 167 -4.18 -3.85 13.89
C ARG A 167 -4.15 -2.68 12.90
N VAL A 168 -3.07 -1.91 12.90
CA VAL A 168 -2.98 -0.71 12.07
C VAL A 168 -1.69 -0.70 11.23
N VAL A 169 -1.84 -0.29 9.97
CA VAL A 169 -0.77 0.17 9.10
C VAL A 169 -0.96 1.68 8.90
N VAL A 170 -0.09 2.47 9.50
CA VAL A 170 -0.04 3.93 9.33
C VAL A 170 0.70 4.26 8.05
N GLY A 171 0.00 4.81 7.07
CA GLY A 171 0.60 5.35 5.86
C GLY A 171 0.91 6.84 5.98
N SER A 172 2.02 7.25 5.38
CA SER A 172 2.34 8.66 5.17
C SER A 172 1.48 9.25 4.03
N PRO A 173 1.39 10.59 3.88
CA PRO A 173 0.92 11.15 2.62
C PRO A 173 1.88 10.80 1.47
N GLY A 174 1.39 10.87 0.23
CA GLY A 174 2.25 10.91 -0.96
C GLY A 174 2.89 12.29 -1.17
N CYS A 175 3.69 12.43 -2.22
CA CYS A 175 4.26 13.72 -2.63
C CYS A 175 3.25 14.58 -3.42
N SER A 176 3.58 15.87 -3.57
CA SER A 176 2.84 16.81 -4.40
C SER A 176 3.63 17.19 -5.65
N GLY A 177 2.99 17.13 -6.82
CA GLY A 177 3.58 17.54 -8.11
C GLY A 177 3.34 19.02 -8.45
N LYS A 178 2.34 19.66 -7.83
CA LYS A 178 1.99 21.08 -7.99
C LYS A 178 1.23 21.56 -6.76
N ILE A 179 1.24 22.87 -6.49
CA ILE A 179 0.33 23.42 -5.48
C ILE A 179 -1.11 23.37 -6.02
N ALA A 180 -2.00 22.80 -5.22
CA ALA A 180 -3.42 22.66 -5.53
C ALA A 180 -4.06 23.98 -6.01
N THR A 181 -4.79 23.92 -7.13
CA THR A 181 -5.37 25.11 -7.77
C THR A 181 -6.53 25.72 -6.99
N TRP A 182 -7.20 24.94 -6.13
CA TRP A 182 -8.28 25.41 -5.26
C TRP A 182 -7.78 26.19 -4.03
N VAL A 183 -6.46 26.24 -3.80
CA VAL A 183 -5.86 27.01 -2.71
C VAL A 183 -5.78 28.48 -3.14
N LYS A 184 -6.74 29.28 -2.68
CA LYS A 184 -6.94 30.69 -3.07
C LYS A 184 -5.78 31.61 -2.67
N GLN A 185 -5.13 31.32 -1.54
CA GLN A 185 -3.98 32.07 -1.05
C GLN A 185 -2.80 31.10 -0.92
N ARG A 186 -1.89 31.14 -1.89
CA ARG A 186 -0.69 30.32 -1.86
C ARG A 186 0.20 30.81 -0.72
N SER A 187 0.50 29.90 0.20
CA SER A 187 1.52 30.08 1.21
C SER A 187 2.67 29.15 0.84
N GLY A 188 3.84 29.71 0.56
CA GLY A 188 5.04 28.94 0.21
C GLY A 188 5.09 28.40 -1.23
N THR A 189 6.20 27.72 -1.48
CA THR A 189 6.60 27.07 -2.74
C THR A 189 6.19 25.59 -2.76
N LEU A 190 6.27 24.96 -3.94
CA LEU A 190 6.07 23.50 -4.06
C LEU A 190 7.09 22.71 -3.22
N ASP A 191 8.34 23.16 -3.18
CA ASP A 191 9.39 22.55 -2.36
C ASP A 191 9.05 22.64 -0.88
N GLU A 192 8.64 23.81 -0.38
CA GLU A 192 8.24 23.98 1.02
C GLU A 192 7.02 23.12 1.38
N HIS A 193 6.09 22.94 0.44
CA HIS A 193 4.96 22.04 0.64
C HIS A 193 5.40 20.56 0.69
N ASN A 194 6.30 20.12 -0.20
CA ASN A 194 6.84 18.76 -0.15
C ASN A 194 7.72 18.54 1.09
N LEU A 195 8.44 19.55 1.57
CA LEU A 195 9.16 19.49 2.85
C LEU A 195 8.18 19.31 4.04
N ASN A 196 7.01 19.94 3.97
CA ASN A 196 5.94 19.70 4.95
C ASN A 196 5.40 18.27 4.88
N LEU A 197 5.09 17.76 3.68
CA LEU A 197 4.64 16.37 3.50
C LEU A 197 5.68 15.36 3.99
N CYS A 198 6.98 15.62 3.76
CA CYS A 198 8.09 14.84 4.31
C CYS A 198 8.11 14.89 5.85
N ALA A 199 7.93 16.07 6.45
CA ALA A 199 7.87 16.21 7.91
C ALA A 199 6.65 15.49 8.51
N LEU A 200 5.48 15.53 7.86
CA LEU A 200 4.31 14.75 8.29
C LEU A 200 4.54 13.24 8.14
N ARG A 201 5.26 12.81 7.10
CA ARG A 201 5.71 11.42 6.95
C ARG A 201 6.62 10.99 8.12
N ASP A 202 7.55 11.83 8.55
CA ASP A 202 8.40 11.53 9.71
C ASP A 202 7.61 11.50 11.03
N ILE A 203 6.59 12.36 11.17
CA ILE A 203 5.63 12.28 12.28
C ILE A 203 4.86 10.96 12.23
N ALA A 204 4.44 10.48 11.06
CA ALA A 204 3.75 9.20 10.93
C ALA A 204 4.64 8.01 11.33
N ILE A 205 5.96 8.08 11.10
CA ILE A 205 6.92 7.11 11.67
C ILE A 205 6.92 7.17 13.20
N ASP A 206 7.01 8.37 13.79
CA ASP A 206 7.00 8.55 15.24
C ASP A 206 5.74 7.93 15.87
N ILE A 207 4.59 8.15 15.26
CA ILE A 207 3.32 7.54 15.67
C ILE A 207 3.41 6.02 15.57
N ALA A 208 3.87 5.48 14.43
CA ALA A 208 3.95 4.04 14.22
C ALA A 208 4.84 3.36 15.26
N GLN A 209 6.00 3.95 15.56
CA GLN A 209 6.93 3.44 16.58
C GLN A 209 6.37 3.56 17.98
N THR A 210 5.85 4.74 18.36
CA THR A 210 5.30 4.99 19.71
C THR A 210 4.08 4.13 19.99
N GLU A 211 3.24 3.91 18.99
CA GLU A 211 2.02 3.11 19.13
C GLU A 211 2.25 1.62 18.82
N GLY A 212 3.47 1.21 18.43
CA GLY A 212 3.79 -0.18 18.13
C GLY A 212 2.95 -0.76 16.99
N VAL A 213 2.73 0.02 15.93
CA VAL A 213 1.96 -0.36 14.74
C VAL A 213 2.83 -0.35 13.48
N ARG A 214 2.33 -0.90 12.38
CA ARG A 214 3.08 -0.97 11.11
C ARG A 214 3.10 0.42 10.46
N PHE A 215 4.15 0.72 9.71
CA PHE A 215 4.27 1.92 8.89
C PHE A 215 4.40 1.55 7.41
N THR A 216 3.85 2.38 6.52
CA THR A 216 4.17 2.37 5.09
C THR A 216 4.54 3.77 4.62
N ASP A 217 5.63 3.86 3.84
CA ASP A 217 6.08 5.11 3.24
C ASP A 217 5.49 5.27 1.84
N HIS A 218 4.69 6.31 1.65
CA HIS A 218 4.24 6.74 0.33
C HIS A 218 5.00 7.98 -0.14
N PHE A 219 5.46 8.83 0.78
CA PHE A 219 6.05 10.11 0.41
C PHE A 219 7.36 9.89 -0.35
N TRP A 220 8.31 9.19 0.26
CA TRP A 220 9.67 9.14 -0.27
C TRP A 220 9.77 8.37 -1.59
N PRO A 221 9.19 7.16 -1.73
CA PRO A 221 9.20 6.45 -3.01
C PRO A 221 8.47 7.24 -4.12
N MET A 222 7.31 7.85 -3.82
CA MET A 222 6.57 8.62 -4.83
C MET A 222 7.32 9.90 -5.22
N TYR A 223 8.00 10.57 -4.28
CA TYR A 223 8.80 11.76 -4.60
C TYR A 223 9.99 11.41 -5.50
N GLN A 224 10.68 10.29 -5.22
CA GLN A 224 11.74 9.78 -6.08
C GLN A 224 11.23 9.50 -7.50
N GLN A 225 10.11 8.79 -7.63
CA GLN A 225 9.54 8.47 -8.96
C GLN A 225 8.93 9.68 -9.65
N GLN A 226 8.43 10.68 -8.91
CA GLN A 226 8.01 11.95 -9.47
C GLN A 226 9.17 12.65 -10.21
N VAL A 227 10.42 12.41 -9.80
CA VAL A 227 11.62 12.89 -10.50
C VAL A 227 12.05 11.89 -11.58
N PHE A 228 12.31 10.62 -11.23
CA PHE A 228 12.88 9.64 -12.15
C PHE A 228 11.95 9.25 -13.30
N ALA A 229 10.69 8.96 -13.00
CA ALA A 229 9.71 8.61 -14.03
C ALA A 229 9.43 9.80 -14.94
N ASN A 230 9.45 11.02 -14.40
CA ASN A 230 9.34 12.23 -15.21
C ASN A 230 10.53 12.37 -16.16
N GLN A 231 11.77 12.24 -15.68
CA GLN A 231 12.97 12.26 -16.53
C GLN A 231 12.96 11.17 -17.60
N LYS A 232 12.43 9.98 -17.27
CA LYS A 232 12.44 8.82 -18.15
C LYS A 232 11.33 8.84 -19.21
N TYR A 233 10.12 9.28 -18.85
CA TYR A 233 8.92 9.09 -19.68
C TYR A 233 8.25 10.39 -20.13
N SER A 234 8.52 11.52 -19.47
CA SER A 234 7.83 12.77 -19.76
C SER A 234 8.32 13.39 -21.07
N THR A 235 7.40 13.74 -21.97
CA THR A 235 7.65 14.65 -23.09
C THR A 235 6.87 15.96 -22.91
N PRO A 236 7.17 17.04 -23.66
CA PRO A 236 6.37 18.26 -23.63
C PRO A 236 4.89 18.02 -23.93
N GLU A 237 4.57 17.10 -24.85
CA GLU A 237 3.21 16.75 -25.30
C GLU A 237 2.54 15.72 -24.39
N LYS A 238 3.32 14.77 -23.86
CA LYS A 238 2.86 13.69 -22.98
C LYS A 238 3.64 13.71 -21.65
N PRO A 239 3.32 14.65 -20.76
CA PRO A 239 3.93 14.72 -19.44
C PRO A 239 3.55 13.53 -18.55
N TYR A 240 4.55 12.98 -17.85
CA TYR A 240 4.38 11.88 -16.90
C TYR A 240 4.41 12.40 -15.45
N ARG A 241 3.32 12.20 -14.70
CA ARG A 241 3.05 12.80 -13.40
C ARG A 241 2.58 11.74 -12.40
N VAL A 242 3.50 11.32 -11.54
CA VAL A 242 3.21 10.35 -10.46
C VAL A 242 2.14 10.90 -9.51
N ALA A 243 2.22 12.18 -9.15
CA ALA A 243 1.22 12.86 -8.32
C ALA A 243 -0.04 13.33 -9.09
N GLY A 244 -0.18 12.94 -10.36
CA GLY A 244 -1.34 13.27 -11.19
C GLY A 244 -1.35 14.69 -11.78
N LYS A 245 -2.40 14.98 -12.56
CA LYS A 245 -2.50 16.21 -13.38
C LYS A 245 -2.60 17.49 -12.55
N ASP A 246 -3.37 17.43 -11.47
CA ASP A 246 -3.53 18.52 -10.49
C ASP A 246 -2.38 18.56 -9.47
N GLY A 247 -1.50 17.56 -9.49
CA GLY A 247 -0.35 17.43 -8.59
C GLY A 247 -0.69 16.85 -7.22
N ILE A 248 -1.95 16.47 -6.97
CA ILE A 248 -2.43 15.97 -5.68
C ILE A 248 -3.04 14.56 -5.80
N HIS A 249 -3.81 14.29 -6.86
CA HIS A 249 -4.55 13.04 -7.05
C HIS A 249 -3.88 12.17 -8.11
N PRO A 250 -3.14 11.10 -7.71
CA PRO A 250 -2.45 10.22 -8.65
C PRO A 250 -3.39 9.56 -9.66
N GLY A 251 -2.84 9.24 -10.82
CA GLY A 251 -3.40 8.27 -11.77
C GLY A 251 -3.04 6.82 -11.38
N TRP A 252 -3.33 5.86 -12.26
CA TRP A 252 -3.12 4.43 -11.96
C TRP A 252 -1.67 4.12 -11.59
N ALA A 253 -0.69 4.75 -12.23
CA ALA A 253 0.71 4.49 -11.93
C ALA A 253 1.09 4.85 -10.49
N GLY A 254 0.66 6.01 -9.99
CA GLY A 254 0.90 6.40 -8.59
C GLY A 254 0.07 5.57 -7.60
N HIS A 255 -1.16 5.19 -7.96
CA HIS A 255 -1.97 4.29 -7.15
C HIS A 255 -1.38 2.88 -7.03
N VAL A 256 -0.63 2.39 -8.03
CA VAL A 256 0.14 1.14 -7.91
C VAL A 256 1.20 1.27 -6.83
N MET A 257 1.94 2.38 -6.78
CA MET A 257 2.96 2.61 -5.74
C MET A 257 2.35 2.62 -4.34
N MET A 258 1.15 3.21 -4.20
CA MET A 258 0.42 3.19 -2.93
C MET A 258 -0.06 1.78 -2.54
N ALA A 259 -0.67 1.05 -3.48
CA ALA A 259 -1.10 -0.33 -3.26
C ALA A 259 0.10 -1.23 -2.88
N TYR A 260 1.20 -1.10 -3.62
CA TYR A 260 2.47 -1.78 -3.33
C TYR A 260 2.95 -1.48 -1.92
N GLY A 261 3.02 -0.20 -1.52
CA GLY A 261 3.49 0.18 -0.19
C GLY A 261 2.67 -0.49 0.93
N PHE A 262 1.34 -0.46 0.81
CA PHE A 262 0.47 -1.13 1.78
C PHE A 262 0.67 -2.65 1.78
N LEU A 263 0.59 -3.32 0.62
CA LEU A 263 0.75 -4.78 0.51
C LEU A 263 2.12 -5.24 1.02
N HIS A 264 3.19 -4.58 0.61
CA HIS A 264 4.55 -4.85 1.05
C HIS A 264 4.69 -4.63 2.57
N SER A 265 4.15 -3.53 3.12
CA SER A 265 4.20 -3.28 4.57
C SER A 265 3.45 -4.33 5.40
N MET A 266 2.47 -5.03 4.82
CA MET A 266 1.79 -6.15 5.46
C MET A 266 2.63 -7.43 5.49
N GLY A 267 3.81 -7.46 4.86
CA GLY A 267 4.74 -8.58 4.90
C GLY A 267 4.36 -9.74 3.97
N LEU A 268 3.63 -9.46 2.90
CA LEU A 268 3.30 -10.45 1.85
C LEU A 268 4.57 -10.86 1.10
N SER A 269 4.70 -12.15 0.75
CA SER A 269 5.92 -12.68 0.13
C SER A 269 5.98 -12.48 -1.38
N GLY A 270 4.81 -12.38 -2.04
CA GLY A 270 4.70 -12.33 -3.50
C GLY A 270 5.00 -13.64 -4.22
N ASP A 271 5.26 -14.73 -3.49
CA ASP A 271 5.43 -16.07 -4.06
C ASP A 271 4.07 -16.63 -4.48
N LEU A 272 3.81 -16.57 -5.78
CA LEU A 272 2.58 -17.08 -6.35
C LEU A 272 2.70 -18.53 -6.82
N GLY A 273 3.87 -19.13 -6.67
CA GLY A 273 4.14 -20.52 -7.04
C GLY A 273 5.13 -20.67 -8.19
N THR A 274 5.58 -21.91 -8.33
CA THR A 274 6.51 -22.31 -9.37
C THR A 274 5.94 -23.49 -10.13
N ILE A 275 6.00 -23.40 -11.47
CA ILE A 275 5.76 -24.49 -12.40
C ILE A 275 7.14 -24.94 -12.91
N THR A 276 7.45 -26.22 -12.79
CA THR A 276 8.72 -26.80 -13.25
C THR A 276 8.45 -27.82 -14.34
N ILE A 277 9.11 -27.67 -15.49
CA ILE A 277 9.06 -28.61 -16.62
C ILE A 277 10.46 -29.20 -16.82
N SER A 278 10.61 -30.51 -16.64
CA SER A 278 11.82 -31.25 -17.03
C SER A 278 11.60 -31.92 -18.37
N LEU A 279 12.25 -31.40 -19.43
CA LEU A 279 12.13 -31.94 -20.78
C LEU A 279 12.84 -33.30 -20.90
N ALA A 280 13.99 -33.46 -20.25
CA ALA A 280 14.75 -34.72 -20.28
C ALA A 280 14.01 -35.86 -19.57
N ASP A 281 13.37 -35.57 -18.43
CA ASP A 281 12.64 -36.57 -17.65
C ASP A 281 11.19 -36.76 -18.10
N SER A 282 10.73 -35.95 -19.06
CA SER A 282 9.33 -35.92 -19.50
C SER A 282 8.35 -35.73 -18.33
N GLN A 283 8.65 -34.80 -17.42
CA GLN A 283 7.83 -34.52 -16.24
C GLN A 283 7.55 -33.03 -16.06
N ALA A 284 6.39 -32.70 -15.47
CA ALA A 284 6.08 -31.37 -14.99
C ALA A 284 5.46 -31.42 -13.60
N THR A 285 5.80 -30.43 -12.77
CA THR A 285 5.25 -30.25 -11.41
C THR A 285 4.85 -28.80 -11.20
N ALA A 286 3.94 -28.55 -10.26
CA ALA A 286 3.51 -27.21 -9.89
C ALA A 286 3.20 -27.15 -8.38
N GLN A 287 3.30 -25.95 -7.80
CA GLN A 287 3.15 -25.71 -6.35
C GLN A 287 2.32 -24.44 -6.08
N ASN A 288 1.96 -24.19 -4.82
CA ASN A 288 1.30 -22.96 -4.33
C ASN A 288 0.02 -22.56 -5.09
N GLY A 289 -0.92 -23.49 -5.23
CA GLY A 289 -2.22 -23.23 -5.87
C GLY A 289 -2.29 -23.62 -7.35
N HIS A 290 -1.24 -24.26 -7.87
CA HIS A 290 -1.16 -24.76 -9.24
C HIS A 290 -1.03 -26.29 -9.25
N THR A 291 -1.79 -26.96 -10.13
CA THR A 291 -1.77 -28.42 -10.32
C THR A 291 -1.51 -28.74 -11.78
N VAL A 292 -0.55 -29.62 -12.06
CA VAL A 292 -0.33 -30.17 -13.41
C VAL A 292 -1.32 -31.30 -13.63
N ASP A 293 -2.21 -31.13 -14.60
CA ASP A 293 -3.24 -32.10 -14.97
C ASP A 293 -2.69 -33.15 -15.94
N SER A 294 -1.83 -32.73 -16.87
CA SER A 294 -1.14 -33.61 -17.81
C SER A 294 0.13 -32.97 -18.36
N PHE A 295 1.08 -33.80 -18.77
CA PHE A 295 2.29 -33.35 -19.46
C PHE A 295 2.68 -34.32 -20.58
N SER A 296 2.78 -33.82 -21.80
CA SER A 296 3.24 -34.58 -22.97
C SER A 296 3.83 -33.63 -24.02
N ASP A 297 4.87 -34.06 -24.73
CA ASP A 297 5.48 -33.30 -25.85
C ASP A 297 5.83 -31.84 -25.50
N GLY A 298 6.37 -31.62 -24.30
CA GLY A 298 6.73 -30.28 -23.82
C GLY A 298 5.52 -29.38 -23.48
N LYS A 299 4.29 -29.92 -23.48
CA LYS A 299 3.05 -29.21 -23.14
C LYS A 299 2.54 -29.66 -21.77
N ALA A 300 2.48 -28.73 -20.82
CA ALA A 300 1.86 -28.93 -19.52
C ALA A 300 0.45 -28.31 -19.50
N SER A 301 -0.58 -29.12 -19.27
CA SER A 301 -1.92 -28.64 -18.93
C SER A 301 -2.02 -28.45 -17.43
N ILE A 302 -2.50 -27.29 -16.98
CA ILE A 302 -2.41 -26.85 -15.59
C ILE A 302 -3.74 -26.23 -15.16
N THR A 303 -4.21 -26.60 -13.98
CA THR A 303 -5.34 -25.92 -13.31
C THR A 303 -4.81 -25.10 -12.13
N SER A 304 -5.21 -23.83 -12.09
CA SER A 304 -4.69 -22.84 -11.13
C SER A 304 -5.80 -22.20 -10.32
N THR A 305 -5.59 -22.14 -9.00
CA THR A 305 -6.50 -21.55 -8.00
C THR A 305 -5.90 -20.33 -7.32
N ARG A 306 -4.73 -19.89 -7.79
CA ARG A 306 -4.05 -18.64 -7.45
C ARG A 306 -3.68 -17.94 -8.75
N TYR A 307 -3.87 -16.62 -8.80
CA TYR A 307 -3.61 -15.84 -10.01
C TYR A 307 -2.38 -14.96 -9.82
N PRO A 308 -1.62 -14.69 -10.90
CA PRO A 308 -0.83 -13.48 -10.97
C PRO A 308 -1.73 -12.24 -11.04
N PHE A 309 -1.27 -11.15 -10.44
CA PHE A 309 -1.88 -9.85 -10.65
C PHE A 309 -1.65 -9.42 -12.11
N CYS A 310 -2.74 -9.27 -12.86
CA CYS A 310 -2.67 -8.99 -14.29
C CYS A 310 -2.84 -7.50 -14.58
N ALA A 311 -1.90 -6.91 -15.31
CA ALA A 311 -2.01 -5.54 -15.75
C ALA A 311 -1.48 -5.37 -17.17
N THR A 312 -2.24 -4.64 -17.98
CA THR A 312 -1.87 -4.27 -19.35
C THR A 312 -1.66 -2.75 -19.45
N GLY A 313 -1.29 -2.28 -20.65
CA GLY A 313 -1.04 -0.88 -20.94
C GLY A 313 0.44 -0.55 -21.19
N ALA A 314 0.66 0.65 -21.73
CA ALA A 314 1.99 1.13 -22.03
C ALA A 314 2.76 1.47 -20.74
N ILE A 315 4.08 1.24 -20.72
CA ILE A 315 4.92 1.47 -19.53
C ILE A 315 5.18 2.95 -19.27
N ASP A 316 4.89 3.81 -20.23
CA ASP A 316 5.09 5.26 -20.22
C ASP A 316 3.75 6.03 -20.09
N ASP A 317 2.68 5.36 -19.67
CA ASP A 317 1.37 5.96 -19.41
C ASP A 317 1.06 6.02 -17.91
N GLU A 318 0.99 7.23 -17.35
CA GLU A 318 0.64 7.48 -15.95
C GLU A 318 -0.74 6.92 -15.55
N ASN A 319 -1.60 6.62 -16.53
CA ASN A 319 -2.93 6.02 -16.36
C ASN A 319 -2.95 4.51 -16.63
N ALA A 320 -1.80 3.85 -16.77
CA ALA A 320 -1.71 2.39 -16.86
C ALA A 320 -1.20 1.78 -15.54
N ILE A 321 -1.89 0.75 -15.05
CA ILE A 321 -1.43 -0.04 -13.88
C ILE A 321 -0.05 -0.65 -14.16
N ARG A 322 0.14 -1.19 -15.38
CA ARG A 322 1.43 -1.77 -15.79
C ARG A 322 2.58 -0.76 -15.74
N SER A 323 2.34 0.51 -16.05
CA SER A 323 3.35 1.56 -15.90
C SER A 323 3.77 1.71 -14.44
N GLY A 324 2.81 1.80 -13.52
CA GLY A 324 3.09 1.88 -12.08
C GLY A 324 3.87 0.69 -11.53
N MET A 325 3.61 -0.52 -12.05
CA MET A 325 4.35 -1.73 -11.67
C MET A 325 5.84 -1.69 -12.06
N THR A 326 6.26 -0.76 -12.93
CA THR A 326 7.67 -0.51 -13.27
C THR A 326 8.34 0.54 -12.37
N LEU A 327 7.57 1.28 -11.58
CA LEU A 327 8.07 2.34 -10.69
C LEU A 327 8.46 1.83 -9.30
N VAL A 328 8.03 0.62 -8.98
CA VAL A 328 8.29 -0.13 -7.75
C VAL A 328 8.61 -1.58 -8.15
N PRO A 329 9.29 -2.38 -7.32
CA PRO A 329 9.62 -3.77 -7.65
C PRO A 329 8.40 -4.70 -7.52
N PHE A 330 7.26 -4.33 -8.12
CA PHE A 330 5.98 -5.02 -7.94
C PHE A 330 6.06 -6.47 -8.41
N ASN A 331 6.59 -6.71 -9.61
CA ASN A 331 6.72 -8.07 -10.13
C ASN A 331 7.77 -8.89 -9.39
N GLN A 332 8.79 -8.24 -8.85
CA GLN A 332 9.87 -8.88 -8.11
C GLN A 332 9.46 -9.24 -6.69
N GLU A 333 8.56 -8.50 -6.05
CA GLU A 333 8.26 -8.67 -4.62
C GLU A 333 6.82 -9.07 -4.32
N LEU A 334 5.87 -8.90 -5.25
CA LEU A 334 4.46 -9.19 -5.02
C LEU A 334 3.83 -10.13 -6.06
N ASN A 335 4.48 -10.41 -7.20
CA ASN A 335 3.80 -11.05 -8.33
C ASN A 335 4.66 -12.12 -9.03
N GLN A 336 5.26 -13.03 -8.25
CA GLN A 336 6.19 -14.03 -8.74
C GLN A 336 5.47 -15.35 -9.06
N LEU A 337 4.95 -15.49 -10.28
CA LEU A 337 4.52 -16.80 -10.82
C LEU A 337 5.63 -17.34 -11.72
N MET A 338 6.41 -18.28 -11.20
CA MET A 338 7.67 -18.70 -11.84
C MET A 338 7.48 -19.91 -12.77
N LEU A 339 8.15 -19.89 -13.91
CA LEU A 339 8.39 -21.08 -14.75
C LEU A 339 9.87 -21.42 -14.72
N LYS A 340 10.19 -22.67 -14.33
CA LYS A 340 11.52 -23.27 -14.48
C LYS A 340 11.49 -24.38 -15.51
N VAL A 341 12.47 -24.40 -16.41
CA VAL A 341 12.64 -25.49 -17.37
C VAL A 341 14.04 -26.08 -17.25
N THR A 342 14.11 -27.39 -17.11
CA THR A 342 15.36 -28.16 -17.01
C THR A 342 15.47 -29.18 -18.13
N GLY A 343 16.69 -29.65 -18.40
CA GLY A 343 16.95 -30.69 -19.40
C GLY A 343 16.81 -30.22 -20.85
N LEU A 344 16.82 -28.91 -21.11
CA LEU A 344 16.81 -28.36 -22.46
C LEU A 344 18.17 -28.63 -23.14
N GLN A 345 18.15 -29.23 -24.34
CA GLN A 345 19.35 -29.59 -25.09
C GLN A 345 19.81 -28.51 -26.07
N THR A 346 18.95 -27.54 -26.37
CA THR A 346 19.23 -26.40 -27.24
C THR A 346 19.63 -25.16 -26.42
N ALA A 347 20.25 -24.17 -27.08
CA ALA A 347 20.65 -22.93 -26.42
C ALA A 347 19.45 -22.08 -25.93
N SER A 348 18.29 -22.26 -26.57
CA SER A 348 17.08 -21.50 -26.26
C SER A 348 15.81 -22.33 -26.53
N ALA A 349 14.70 -21.91 -25.93
CA ALA A 349 13.38 -22.46 -26.23
C ALA A 349 12.34 -21.36 -26.34
N LYS A 350 11.35 -21.58 -27.21
CA LYS A 350 10.13 -20.78 -27.28
C LYS A 350 9.14 -21.30 -26.23
N VAL A 351 8.78 -20.46 -25.28
CA VAL A 351 7.69 -20.70 -24.32
C VAL A 351 6.41 -20.08 -24.89
N ILE A 352 5.36 -20.86 -24.96
CA ILE A 352 4.01 -20.44 -25.38
C ILE A 352 3.09 -20.54 -24.17
N TRP A 353 2.35 -19.48 -23.89
CA TRP A 353 1.40 -19.42 -22.77
C TRP A 353 0.17 -18.60 -23.15
N GLY A 354 -0.98 -19.27 -23.22
CA GLY A 354 -2.15 -18.70 -23.89
C GLY A 354 -1.86 -18.41 -25.36
N ASP A 355 -2.27 -17.23 -25.82
CA ASP A 355 -2.06 -16.78 -27.21
C ASP A 355 -0.72 -16.07 -27.43
N GLN A 356 0.17 -16.09 -26.43
CA GLN A 356 1.44 -15.38 -26.46
C GLN A 356 2.62 -16.36 -26.50
N SER A 357 3.74 -15.92 -27.09
CA SER A 357 4.99 -16.70 -27.05
C SER A 357 6.21 -15.80 -26.96
N GLN A 358 7.25 -16.28 -26.28
CA GLN A 358 8.55 -15.63 -26.16
C GLN A 358 9.67 -16.67 -26.17
N THR A 359 10.83 -16.28 -26.70
CA THR A 359 12.04 -17.11 -26.69
C THR A 359 12.93 -16.70 -25.51
N PHE A 360 13.47 -17.70 -24.83
CA PHE A 360 14.33 -17.54 -23.67
C PHE A 360 15.56 -18.44 -23.81
N SER A 361 16.68 -18.00 -23.28
CA SER A 361 17.87 -18.83 -23.17
C SER A 361 17.65 -20.00 -22.19
N ALA A 362 18.40 -21.09 -22.38
CA ALA A 362 18.43 -22.21 -21.44
C ALA A 362 18.77 -21.75 -20.00
N ASN A 363 19.66 -20.76 -19.87
CA ASN A 363 20.05 -20.19 -18.58
C ASN A 363 18.91 -19.44 -17.90
N GLU A 364 18.18 -18.59 -18.62
CA GLU A 364 16.98 -17.91 -18.08
C GLU A 364 15.94 -18.92 -17.61
N LEU A 365 15.67 -19.95 -18.42
CA LEU A 365 14.66 -20.94 -18.09
C LEU A 365 15.08 -21.84 -16.91
N THR A 366 16.36 -22.18 -16.80
CA THR A 366 16.88 -22.96 -15.67
C THR A 366 16.85 -22.15 -14.38
N ALA A 367 17.23 -20.86 -14.44
CA ALA A 367 17.14 -19.96 -13.29
C ALA A 367 15.67 -19.72 -12.87
N GLY A 368 14.79 -19.64 -13.86
CA GLY A 368 13.37 -19.41 -13.70
C GLY A 368 12.97 -18.01 -14.18
N ILE A 369 11.89 -17.95 -14.96
CA ILE A 369 11.32 -16.70 -15.45
C ILE A 369 10.01 -16.40 -14.73
N ASN A 370 9.75 -15.13 -14.44
CA ASN A 370 8.44 -14.71 -13.92
C ASN A 370 7.44 -14.60 -15.08
N LEU A 371 6.51 -15.54 -15.17
CA LEU A 371 5.48 -15.57 -16.20
C LEU A 371 4.62 -14.31 -16.20
N ALA A 372 4.28 -13.78 -15.02
CA ALA A 372 3.43 -12.60 -14.88
C ALA A 372 4.09 -11.32 -15.45
N ASP A 373 5.41 -11.23 -15.33
CA ASP A 373 6.19 -10.11 -15.86
C ASP A 373 6.43 -10.23 -17.36
N ARG A 374 6.78 -11.44 -17.81
CA ARG A 374 7.12 -11.69 -19.21
C ARG A 374 5.88 -11.65 -20.09
N PHE A 375 4.75 -12.21 -19.66
CA PHE A 375 3.53 -12.32 -20.48
C PHE A 375 2.43 -11.36 -20.01
N VAL A 376 2.44 -10.16 -20.59
CA VAL A 376 1.53 -9.04 -20.25
C VAL A 376 0.06 -9.41 -20.39
N VAL A 377 -0.30 -10.09 -21.49
CA VAL A 377 -1.60 -10.74 -21.66
C VAL A 377 -1.35 -12.22 -21.50
N ASN A 378 -2.13 -12.86 -20.64
CA ASN A 378 -1.94 -14.25 -20.28
C ASN A 378 -3.30 -14.91 -19.95
N PRO A 379 -3.34 -16.24 -19.74
CA PRO A 379 -4.59 -16.97 -19.50
C PRO A 379 -5.43 -16.46 -18.32
N PHE A 380 -4.83 -15.76 -17.36
CA PHE A 380 -5.53 -15.21 -16.19
C PHE A 380 -6.18 -13.86 -16.46
N SER A 381 -5.81 -13.17 -17.54
CA SER A 381 -6.18 -11.76 -17.77
C SER A 381 -7.70 -11.51 -17.81
N SER A 382 -8.49 -12.44 -18.36
CA SER A 382 -9.96 -12.30 -18.40
C SER A 382 -10.58 -12.53 -17.02
N ALA A 383 -10.22 -13.64 -16.35
CA ALA A 383 -10.73 -13.99 -15.03
C ALA A 383 -10.34 -12.94 -13.97
N PHE A 384 -9.10 -12.45 -14.01
CA PHE A 384 -8.63 -11.36 -13.17
C PHE A 384 -9.49 -10.10 -13.34
N ARG A 385 -9.79 -9.72 -14.60
CA ARG A 385 -10.64 -8.56 -14.89
C ARG A 385 -12.04 -8.71 -14.31
N SER A 386 -12.64 -9.91 -14.40
CA SER A 386 -13.96 -10.18 -13.80
C SER A 386 -13.96 -9.96 -12.28
N VAL A 387 -12.91 -10.37 -11.58
CA VAL A 387 -12.76 -10.10 -10.13
C VAL A 387 -12.59 -8.60 -9.88
N ASP A 388 -11.68 -7.93 -10.59
CA ASP A 388 -11.42 -6.49 -10.42
C ASP A 388 -12.68 -5.63 -10.66
N GLU A 389 -13.49 -5.98 -11.67
CA GLU A 389 -14.77 -5.32 -11.95
C GLU A 389 -15.81 -5.54 -10.84
N ALA A 390 -15.86 -6.74 -10.25
CA ALA A 390 -16.73 -7.02 -9.12
C ALA A 390 -16.31 -6.22 -7.87
N VAL A 391 -15.00 -6.14 -7.61
CA VAL A 391 -14.43 -5.28 -6.54
C VAL A 391 -14.80 -3.82 -6.77
N ALA A 392 -14.62 -3.31 -7.99
CA ALA A 392 -14.95 -1.93 -8.35
C ALA A 392 -16.42 -1.60 -8.06
N LYS A 393 -17.35 -2.47 -8.48
CA LYS A 393 -18.79 -2.31 -8.24
C LYS A 393 -19.10 -2.25 -6.74
N LYS A 394 -18.54 -3.18 -5.96
CA LYS A 394 -18.73 -3.22 -4.51
C LYS A 394 -18.18 -1.96 -3.82
N GLN A 395 -16.96 -1.54 -4.13
CA GLN A 395 -16.35 -0.35 -3.50
C GLN A 395 -17.04 0.96 -3.91
N ALA A 396 -17.56 1.05 -5.14
CA ALA A 396 -18.40 2.18 -5.57
C ALA A 396 -19.69 2.26 -4.72
N PHE A 397 -20.33 1.12 -4.45
CA PHE A 397 -21.47 1.05 -3.55
C PHE A 397 -21.10 1.42 -2.11
N GLU A 398 -19.95 0.99 -1.58
CA GLU A 398 -19.48 1.38 -0.25
C GLU A 398 -19.33 2.91 -0.11
N THR A 399 -18.87 3.59 -1.17
CA THR A 399 -18.84 5.07 -1.23
C THR A 399 -20.25 5.66 -1.16
N HIS A 400 -21.21 5.07 -1.88
CA HIS A 400 -22.61 5.50 -1.85
C HIS A 400 -23.22 5.28 -0.45
N GLN A 401 -23.07 4.09 0.11
CA GLN A 401 -23.55 3.71 1.44
C GLN A 401 -23.11 4.74 2.48
N ILE A 402 -21.80 5.01 2.57
CA ILE A 402 -21.27 5.92 3.57
C ILE A 402 -21.71 7.36 3.25
N LYS A 403 -21.39 7.89 2.07
CA LYS A 403 -21.53 9.32 1.81
C LYS A 403 -22.96 9.78 1.57
N LYS A 404 -23.79 8.93 0.95
CA LYS A 404 -25.16 9.29 0.53
C LYS A 404 -26.22 8.75 1.47
N VAL A 405 -26.00 7.60 2.09
CA VAL A 405 -26.99 7.00 2.98
C VAL A 405 -26.70 7.33 4.45
N PHE A 406 -25.54 6.94 4.99
CA PHE A 406 -25.22 7.15 6.41
C PHE A 406 -25.15 8.64 6.76
N HIS A 407 -24.48 9.43 5.92
CA HIS A 407 -24.39 10.89 6.10
C HIS A 407 -25.55 11.66 5.42
N GLY A 408 -26.51 10.94 4.85
CA GLY A 408 -27.69 11.49 4.18
C GLY A 408 -28.94 11.57 5.06
N LYS A 409 -30.09 11.76 4.42
CA LYS A 409 -31.38 11.84 5.12
C LYS A 409 -31.71 10.54 5.87
N ALA A 410 -31.47 9.39 5.24
CA ALA A 410 -31.79 8.08 5.82
C ALA A 410 -31.01 7.83 7.11
N GLY A 411 -29.67 7.95 7.10
CA GLY A 411 -28.87 7.74 8.30
C GLY A 411 -29.12 8.76 9.42
N LYS A 412 -29.51 10.00 9.09
CA LYS A 412 -29.94 11.00 10.09
C LYS A 412 -31.29 10.68 10.74
N GLN A 413 -32.17 9.99 10.02
CA GLN A 413 -33.48 9.59 10.54
C GLN A 413 -33.38 8.31 11.38
N ASP A 414 -32.71 7.29 10.85
CA ASP A 414 -32.53 6.01 11.51
C ASP A 414 -31.27 5.33 10.94
N MET A 415 -30.17 5.45 11.68
CA MET A 415 -28.88 4.89 11.27
C MET A 415 -28.90 3.36 11.23
N GLU A 416 -29.55 2.69 12.18
CA GLU A 416 -29.54 1.23 12.25
C GLU A 416 -30.37 0.62 11.11
N LYS A 417 -31.50 1.24 10.77
CA LYS A 417 -32.26 0.87 9.58
C LYS A 417 -31.45 1.09 8.31
N ALA A 418 -30.80 2.25 8.16
CA ALA A 418 -29.96 2.56 7.01
C ALA A 418 -28.82 1.56 6.83
N VAL A 419 -28.15 1.16 7.92
CA VAL A 419 -27.12 0.11 7.90
C VAL A 419 -27.71 -1.22 7.45
N LYS A 420 -28.82 -1.66 8.05
CA LYS A 420 -29.45 -2.94 7.72
C LYS A 420 -29.83 -3.03 6.24
N GLU A 421 -30.47 -1.98 5.70
CA GLU A 421 -30.91 -1.95 4.31
C GLU A 421 -29.72 -1.94 3.34
N THR A 422 -28.70 -1.12 3.61
CA THR A 422 -27.54 -1.03 2.72
C THR A 422 -26.61 -2.25 2.83
N GLU A 423 -26.50 -2.93 3.97
CA GLU A 423 -25.75 -4.19 4.05
C GLU A 423 -26.46 -5.32 3.27
N ALA A 424 -27.79 -5.32 3.21
CA ALA A 424 -28.54 -6.26 2.36
C ALA A 424 -28.22 -6.06 0.86
N GLU A 425 -27.95 -4.82 0.44
CA GLU A 425 -27.50 -4.51 -0.93
C GLU A 425 -26.00 -4.77 -1.15
N ARG A 426 -25.16 -4.50 -0.14
CA ARG A 426 -23.71 -4.76 -0.23
C ARG A 426 -23.38 -6.26 -0.29
N THR A 427 -24.14 -7.09 0.43
CA THR A 427 -23.90 -8.53 0.57
C THR A 427 -23.80 -9.25 -0.78
N PRO A 428 -24.75 -9.13 -1.73
CA PRO A 428 -24.62 -9.75 -3.05
C PRO A 428 -23.45 -9.19 -3.86
N LEU A 429 -23.09 -7.91 -3.71
CA LEU A 429 -21.91 -7.33 -4.38
C LEU A 429 -20.60 -7.94 -3.86
N ALA A 430 -20.51 -8.19 -2.55
CA ALA A 430 -19.37 -8.89 -1.96
C ALA A 430 -19.32 -10.37 -2.39
N ALA A 431 -20.47 -11.05 -2.45
CA ALA A 431 -20.56 -12.43 -2.93
C ALA A 431 -20.15 -12.55 -4.42
N ALA A 432 -20.45 -11.55 -5.24
CA ALA A 432 -20.07 -11.53 -6.66
C ALA A 432 -18.54 -11.56 -6.88
N ILE A 433 -17.75 -11.03 -5.94
CA ILE A 433 -16.28 -11.11 -6.00
C ILE A 433 -15.83 -12.57 -5.89
N ALA A 434 -16.33 -13.29 -4.89
CA ALA A 434 -16.02 -14.70 -4.69
C ALA A 434 -16.52 -15.57 -5.85
N GLN A 435 -17.68 -15.25 -6.44
CA GLN A 435 -18.21 -15.95 -7.61
C GLN A 435 -17.40 -15.69 -8.88
N ALA A 436 -16.82 -14.49 -9.03
CA ALA A 436 -15.98 -14.16 -10.18
C ALA A 436 -14.59 -14.83 -10.12
N PHE A 437 -14.13 -15.20 -8.92
CA PHE A 437 -12.87 -15.90 -8.73
C PHE A 437 -13.03 -17.40 -8.92
N VAL A 438 -12.62 -17.89 -10.09
CA VAL A 438 -12.78 -19.30 -10.51
C VAL A 438 -11.43 -19.95 -10.84
N PRO A 439 -11.27 -21.27 -10.73
CA PRO A 439 -10.05 -21.92 -11.21
C PRO A 439 -9.80 -21.61 -12.70
N VAL A 440 -8.54 -21.37 -13.08
CA VAL A 440 -8.12 -21.13 -14.46
C VAL A 440 -7.36 -22.34 -14.96
N SER A 441 -7.91 -23.02 -15.98
CA SER A 441 -7.19 -24.04 -16.73
C SER A 441 -6.41 -23.39 -17.87
N HIS A 442 -5.13 -23.72 -18.00
CA HIS A 442 -4.23 -23.14 -19.00
C HIS A 442 -3.17 -24.15 -19.43
N VAL A 443 -2.46 -23.82 -20.52
CA VAL A 443 -1.40 -24.66 -21.08
C VAL A 443 -0.12 -23.84 -21.23
N ILE A 444 0.99 -24.39 -20.77
CA ILE A 444 2.34 -23.91 -21.08
C ILE A 444 3.00 -24.91 -22.01
N GLN A 445 3.48 -24.46 -23.16
CA GLN A 445 4.28 -25.27 -24.07
C GLN A 445 5.71 -24.74 -24.14
N VAL A 446 6.68 -25.63 -24.04
CA VAL A 446 8.09 -25.34 -24.28
C VAL A 446 8.54 -26.04 -25.55
N VAL A 447 9.01 -25.27 -26.53
CA VAL A 447 9.51 -25.77 -27.81
C VAL A 447 10.99 -25.43 -27.93
N PRO A 448 11.90 -26.42 -27.88
CA PRO A 448 13.31 -26.19 -28.20
C PRO A 448 13.48 -25.46 -29.53
N VAL A 449 14.38 -24.49 -29.58
CA VAL A 449 14.73 -23.76 -30.80
C VAL A 449 16.17 -24.14 -31.16
N ASP A 450 16.34 -24.70 -32.36
CA ASP A 450 17.63 -25.10 -32.90
C ASP A 450 18.53 -23.91 -33.26
#